data_AF-A0AAU9Q0G7-F1
#
_entry.id   AF-A0AAU9Q0G7-F1
#
_cell.length_a   1.000
_cell.length_b   1.000
_cell.length_c   1.000
_cell.angle_alpha   90.00
_cell.angle_beta   90.00
_cell.angle_gamma   90.00
#
_symmetry.space_group_name_H-M   'P 1'
#
loop_
_entity.id
_entity.type
_entity.pdbx_description
1 polymer ?
#
loop_
_entity_poly.entity_id
_entity_poly.type
_entity_poly.pdbx_seq_one_letter_code
_entity_poly.pdbx_strand_id
1 'polypeptide(L)'
;MDFGKYKETRHLKPLQVPSKEKLLLDVSNIEDSFTGRTDASIANTFIFEASYLIVNSLALFEQGYFDCAFYSLRQSLEVAMTMMYLCDSEEEVRKRELEKWKSEQHFPMYAGMIKHLEVNESEFKDIKSKLSEFFDETDKVKKRLNKYVHKQGFDKLYASRNHPLNRIKNKYDDEVFVDEFVGYVESCIGAVAVMRLAIDPMPVLLNDEEIYARTGDTITYPYSDEFIAKYIGFDAIEKYKQTSMYTLHYDNFMQEEKQNEAVSWVIKDKFVDVRRSGEILEQGHLLSQVELLGVIALQHIESATKFYTCGGFVMYFSNRDTLRQKQEWDSRQFDSFLEATPGTNLPFDEVFISAFKAPVGEIFLEHNELISENDIYNVERLISSLK
;
A
#
# COMPACT_ATOMS: atom_id res chain seq x y z
N MET A 1 -20.47 37.72 17.16
CA MET A 1 -19.97 36.93 16.02
C MET A 1 -19.52 37.93 14.97
N ASP A 2 -18.29 37.82 14.47
CA ASP A 2 -17.79 38.69 13.40
C ASP A 2 -18.68 38.58 12.14
N PHE A 3 -18.98 39.71 11.50
CA PHE A 3 -19.88 39.76 10.34
C PHE A 3 -19.30 38.98 9.15
N GLY A 4 -17.99 39.03 8.95
CA GLY A 4 -17.29 38.22 7.93
C GLY A 4 -17.52 36.74 8.18
N LYS A 5 -17.14 36.26 9.36
CA LYS A 5 -17.36 34.86 9.76
C LYS A 5 -18.82 34.41 9.67
N TYR A 6 -19.77 35.27 10.04
CA TYR A 6 -21.20 34.97 9.89
C TYR A 6 -21.60 34.79 8.41
N LYS A 7 -21.16 35.69 7.52
CA LYS A 7 -21.48 35.58 6.09
C LYS A 7 -20.89 34.33 5.45
N GLU A 8 -19.66 33.97 5.83
CA GLU A 8 -18.94 32.80 5.34
C GLU A 8 -19.61 31.48 5.77
N THR A 9 -20.16 31.43 6.99
CA THR A 9 -20.61 30.14 7.58
C THR A 9 -22.13 29.96 7.63
N ARG A 10 -22.95 31.01 7.47
CA ARG A 10 -24.42 30.93 7.66
C ARG A 10 -25.16 29.90 6.79
N HIS A 11 -24.54 29.46 5.70
CA HIS A 11 -25.13 28.51 4.75
C HIS A 11 -24.57 27.09 4.93
N LEU A 12 -23.57 26.91 5.79
CA LEU A 12 -22.99 25.62 6.12
C LEU A 12 -23.78 24.97 7.24
N LYS A 13 -23.88 23.66 7.17
CA LYS A 13 -24.50 22.84 8.21
C LYS A 13 -23.58 21.64 8.45
N PRO A 14 -22.67 21.73 9.43
CA PRO A 14 -21.83 20.61 9.83
C PRO A 14 -22.67 19.38 10.16
N LEU A 15 -22.24 18.22 9.70
CA LEU A 15 -22.80 16.90 10.02
C LEU A 15 -21.65 16.00 10.47
N GLN A 16 -21.92 14.95 11.25
CA GLN A 16 -20.88 14.01 11.66
C GLN A 16 -20.90 12.79 10.75
N VAL A 17 -19.73 12.29 10.37
CA VAL A 17 -19.63 11.04 9.62
C VAL A 17 -19.44 9.90 10.62
N PRO A 18 -20.35 8.93 10.70
CA PRO A 18 -20.20 7.79 11.61
C PRO A 18 -18.98 6.96 11.21
N SER A 19 -18.27 6.43 12.20
CA SER A 19 -17.12 5.53 12.00
C SER A 19 -16.03 6.07 11.07
N LYS A 20 -15.84 7.40 11.05
CA LYS A 20 -14.84 8.07 10.20
C LYS A 20 -13.43 7.50 10.35
N GLU A 21 -13.00 7.20 11.58
CA GLU A 21 -11.67 6.60 11.83
C GLU A 21 -11.48 5.26 11.10
N LYS A 22 -12.52 4.43 11.06
CA LYS A 22 -12.50 3.17 10.30
C LYS A 22 -12.41 3.44 8.80
N LEU A 23 -13.17 4.41 8.27
CA LEU A 23 -13.06 4.79 6.85
C LEU A 23 -11.65 5.30 6.50
N LEU A 24 -10.99 6.04 7.39
CA LEU A 24 -9.62 6.49 7.18
C LEU A 24 -8.62 5.33 7.18
N LEU A 25 -8.75 4.40 8.13
CA LEU A 25 -7.93 3.17 8.17
C LEU A 25 -8.16 2.29 6.92
N ASP A 26 -9.40 2.23 6.45
CA ASP A 26 -9.76 1.49 5.24
C ASP A 26 -9.15 2.16 3.99
N VAL A 27 -9.04 3.49 3.93
CA VAL A 27 -8.28 4.18 2.88
C VAL A 27 -6.78 3.85 2.94
N SER A 28 -6.20 3.68 4.13
CA SER A 28 -4.79 3.26 4.26
C SER A 28 -4.51 1.90 3.61
N ASN A 29 -5.50 0.99 3.51
CA ASN A 29 -5.33 -0.27 2.77
C ASN A 29 -5.08 -0.05 1.26
N ILE A 30 -5.49 1.09 0.71
CA ILE A 30 -5.21 1.49 -0.68
C ILE A 30 -3.82 2.14 -0.77
N GLU A 31 -3.51 3.03 0.18
CA GLU A 31 -2.27 3.81 0.24
C GLU A 31 -1.02 2.96 0.53
N ASP A 32 -1.10 2.10 1.55
CA ASP A 32 -0.01 1.24 2.01
C ASP A 32 0.30 0.13 1.01
N SER A 33 -0.66 -0.16 0.15
CA SER A 33 -0.55 -1.13 -0.90
C SER A 33 0.11 -0.44 -2.11
N PHE A 34 1.39 -0.08 -1.98
CA PHE A 34 2.19 0.44 -3.09
C PHE A 34 2.28 -0.61 -4.21
N THR A 35 2.32 -0.19 -5.47
CA THR A 35 2.83 -1.07 -6.51
C THR A 35 4.35 -1.09 -6.49
N GLY A 36 4.92 -2.29 -6.42
CA GLY A 36 6.36 -2.54 -6.57
C GLY A 36 6.87 -2.44 -8.01
N ARG A 37 5.96 -2.22 -8.98
CA ARG A 37 6.30 -2.12 -10.40
C ARG A 37 7.06 -0.84 -10.70
N THR A 38 8.33 -0.98 -11.09
CA THR A 38 9.19 0.16 -11.47
C THR A 38 8.69 0.87 -12.73
N ASP A 39 8.13 0.12 -13.69
CA ASP A 39 7.58 0.60 -14.96
C ASP A 39 6.24 1.35 -14.82
N ALA A 40 5.56 1.16 -13.69
CA ALA A 40 4.28 1.78 -13.36
C ALA A 40 4.32 2.60 -12.06
N SER A 41 5.52 2.98 -11.58
CA SER A 41 5.70 3.70 -10.31
C SER A 41 4.90 5.00 -10.19
N ILE A 42 4.58 5.66 -11.31
CA ILE A 42 3.71 6.84 -11.36
C ILE A 42 2.28 6.53 -10.87
N ALA A 43 1.82 5.28 -10.99
CA ALA A 43 0.51 4.85 -10.50
C ALA A 43 0.34 5.16 -9.01
N ASN A 44 1.39 4.95 -8.22
CA ASN A 44 1.39 5.26 -6.79
C ASN A 44 1.00 6.72 -6.52
N THR A 45 1.49 7.67 -7.33
CA THR A 45 1.10 9.10 -7.18
C THR A 45 -0.39 9.32 -7.37
N PHE A 46 -0.99 8.68 -8.38
CA PHE A 46 -2.43 8.80 -8.61
C PHE A 46 -3.26 8.07 -7.55
N ILE A 47 -2.77 6.94 -7.03
CA ILE A 47 -3.40 6.21 -5.91
C ILE A 47 -3.44 7.10 -4.66
N PHE A 48 -2.32 7.75 -4.31
CA PHE A 48 -2.29 8.71 -3.20
C PHE A 48 -3.22 9.89 -3.42
N GLU A 49 -3.19 10.50 -4.60
CA GLU A 49 -4.07 11.64 -4.87
C GLU A 49 -5.56 11.25 -4.79
N ALA A 50 -5.94 10.08 -5.31
CA ALA A 50 -7.31 9.57 -5.18
C ALA A 50 -7.69 9.32 -3.72
N SER A 51 -6.77 8.79 -2.92
CA SER A 51 -6.95 8.52 -1.48
C SER A 51 -7.08 9.82 -0.68
N TYR A 52 -6.22 10.81 -0.94
CA TYR A 52 -6.29 12.14 -0.36
C TYR A 52 -7.61 12.84 -0.69
N LEU A 53 -8.12 12.70 -1.92
CA LEU A 53 -9.42 13.24 -2.29
C LEU A 53 -10.57 12.57 -1.50
N ILE A 54 -10.50 11.27 -1.23
CA ILE A 54 -11.47 10.58 -0.37
C ILE A 54 -11.37 11.09 1.08
N VAL A 55 -10.17 11.20 1.66
CA VAL A 55 -9.93 11.73 3.00
C VAL A 55 -10.43 13.18 3.13
N ASN A 56 -10.10 14.02 2.15
CA ASN A 56 -10.55 15.40 2.07
C ASN A 56 -12.08 15.48 2.00
N SER A 57 -12.74 14.57 1.29
CA SER A 57 -14.20 14.55 1.20
C SER A 57 -14.86 14.38 2.57
N LEU A 58 -14.32 13.50 3.43
CA LEU A 58 -14.81 13.27 4.79
C LEU A 58 -14.70 14.56 5.62
N ALA A 59 -13.53 15.20 5.59
CA ALA A 59 -13.29 16.44 6.33
C ALA A 59 -14.17 17.61 5.85
N LEU A 60 -14.33 17.76 4.53
CA LEU A 60 -15.17 18.80 3.91
C LEU A 60 -16.65 18.58 4.22
N PHE A 61 -17.09 17.32 4.22
CA PHE A 61 -18.47 16.98 4.53
C PHE A 61 -18.80 17.36 5.97
N GLU A 62 -17.93 17.05 6.93
CA GLU A 62 -18.16 17.38 8.33
C GLU A 62 -18.17 18.88 8.61
N GLN A 63 -17.42 19.66 7.82
CA GLN A 63 -17.46 21.13 7.87
C GLN A 63 -18.73 21.72 7.23
N GLY A 64 -19.55 20.90 6.57
CA GLY A 64 -20.75 21.32 5.88
C GLY A 64 -20.52 21.82 4.45
N TYR A 65 -19.31 21.64 3.89
CA TYR A 65 -18.98 21.92 2.48
C TYR A 65 -19.33 20.72 1.58
N PHE A 66 -20.62 20.36 1.59
CA PHE A 66 -21.14 19.19 0.89
C PHE A 66 -20.75 19.11 -0.59
N ASP A 67 -20.90 20.18 -1.40
CA ASP A 67 -20.47 20.13 -2.80
C ASP A 67 -18.99 19.86 -2.98
N CYS A 68 -18.13 20.50 -2.18
CA CYS A 68 -16.70 20.22 -2.21
C CYS A 68 -16.44 18.76 -1.86
N ALA A 69 -17.12 18.21 -0.85
CA ALA A 69 -17.00 16.80 -0.48
C ALA A 69 -17.41 15.85 -1.62
N PHE A 70 -18.60 16.05 -2.23
CA PHE A 70 -19.05 15.25 -3.37
C PHE A 70 -18.17 15.45 -4.61
N TYR A 71 -17.62 16.65 -4.80
CA TYR A 71 -16.67 16.91 -5.88
C TYR A 71 -15.38 16.14 -5.67
N SER A 72 -14.83 16.12 -4.45
CA SER A 72 -13.62 15.34 -4.13
C SER A 72 -13.83 13.84 -4.37
N LEU A 73 -14.98 13.26 -3.98
CA LEU A 73 -15.32 11.87 -4.32
C LEU A 73 -15.44 11.63 -5.83
N ARG A 74 -16.09 12.55 -6.56
CA ARG A 74 -16.16 12.44 -8.02
C ARG A 74 -14.76 12.49 -8.64
N GLN A 75 -13.90 13.36 -8.10
CA GLN A 75 -12.55 13.57 -8.60
C GLN A 75 -11.64 12.38 -8.31
N SER A 76 -11.79 11.68 -7.18
CA SER A 76 -11.00 10.47 -6.91
C SER A 76 -11.24 9.38 -7.96
N LEU A 77 -12.49 9.20 -8.41
CA LEU A 77 -12.82 8.31 -9.52
C LEU A 77 -12.18 8.76 -10.86
N GLU A 78 -12.10 10.06 -11.11
CA GLU A 78 -11.46 10.59 -12.33
C GLU A 78 -9.94 10.41 -12.30
N VAL A 79 -9.31 10.65 -11.15
CA VAL A 79 -7.88 10.42 -10.92
C VAL A 79 -7.52 8.94 -11.08
N ALA A 80 -8.31 8.03 -10.50
CA ALA A 80 -8.10 6.59 -10.65
C ALA A 80 -8.29 6.11 -12.10
N MET A 81 -9.23 6.70 -12.85
CA MET A 81 -9.37 6.41 -14.28
C MET A 81 -8.21 6.99 -15.12
N THR A 82 -7.67 8.16 -14.75
CA THR A 82 -6.46 8.71 -15.38
C THR A 82 -5.25 7.81 -15.16
N MET A 83 -5.07 7.30 -13.94
CA MET A 83 -4.05 6.31 -13.62
C MET A 83 -4.16 5.10 -14.54
N MET A 84 -5.34 4.50 -14.61
CA MET A 84 -5.62 3.35 -15.45
C MET A 84 -5.36 3.64 -16.93
N TYR A 85 -5.85 4.77 -17.44
CA TYR A 85 -5.61 5.21 -18.82
C TYR A 85 -4.12 5.29 -19.17
N LEU A 86 -3.31 5.84 -18.27
CA LEU A 86 -1.87 5.98 -18.48
C LEU A 86 -1.15 4.63 -18.35
N CYS A 87 -1.42 3.86 -17.30
CA CYS A 87 -0.70 2.63 -16.98
C CYS A 87 -1.05 1.45 -17.89
N ASP A 88 -2.29 1.38 -18.37
CA ASP A 88 -2.77 0.34 -19.29
C ASP A 88 -2.46 0.68 -20.78
N SER A 89 -1.87 1.85 -21.03
CA SER A 89 -1.34 2.21 -22.35
C SER A 89 0.06 1.63 -22.58
N GLU A 90 0.37 1.30 -23.84
CA GLU A 90 1.73 0.97 -24.29
C GLU A 90 2.74 2.06 -23.90
N GLU A 91 4.00 1.69 -23.65
CA GLU A 91 5.01 2.59 -23.07
C GLU A 91 5.18 3.92 -23.83
N GLU A 92 5.26 3.89 -25.16
CA GLU A 92 5.43 5.09 -25.98
C GLU A 92 4.18 5.97 -25.98
N VAL A 93 2.98 5.37 -25.95
CA VAL A 93 1.71 6.09 -25.81
C VAL A 93 1.63 6.71 -24.43
N ARG A 94 1.94 5.93 -23.37
CA ARG A 94 1.98 6.37 -21.98
C ARG A 94 2.90 7.58 -21.80
N LYS A 95 4.14 7.51 -22.30
CA LYS A 95 5.09 8.63 -22.24
C LYS A 95 4.51 9.88 -22.90
N ARG A 96 3.98 9.77 -24.11
CA ARG A 96 3.39 10.90 -24.84
C ARG A 96 2.20 11.51 -24.12
N GLU A 97 1.24 10.69 -23.69
CA GLU A 97 0.04 11.18 -23.01
C GLU A 97 0.37 11.74 -21.63
N LEU A 98 1.32 11.14 -20.90
CA LEU A 98 1.82 11.68 -19.63
C LEU A 98 2.49 13.05 -19.82
N GLU A 99 3.28 13.26 -20.87
CA GLU A 99 3.88 14.57 -21.15
C GLU A 99 2.83 15.63 -21.49
N LYS A 100 1.77 15.26 -22.22
CA LYS A 100 0.62 16.16 -22.44
C LYS A 100 -0.06 16.52 -21.13
N TRP A 101 -0.29 15.53 -20.27
CA TRP A 101 -0.92 15.71 -18.96
C TRP A 101 -0.09 16.65 -18.06
N LYS A 102 1.22 16.41 -17.96
CA LYS A 102 2.17 17.26 -17.22
C LYS A 102 2.24 18.69 -17.76
N SER A 103 2.08 18.86 -19.07
CA SER A 103 2.11 20.15 -19.75
C SER A 103 0.74 20.85 -19.80
N GLU A 104 -0.25 20.33 -19.07
CA GLU A 104 -1.63 20.86 -19.03
C GLU A 104 -2.27 21.02 -20.42
N GLN A 105 -1.87 20.18 -21.38
CA GLN A 105 -2.44 20.16 -22.71
C GLN A 105 -3.82 19.48 -22.70
N HIS A 106 -4.50 19.51 -23.85
CA HIS A 106 -5.75 18.78 -24.00
C HIS A 106 -5.55 17.30 -23.65
N PHE A 107 -6.31 16.84 -22.66
CA PHE A 107 -6.29 15.48 -22.16
C PHE A 107 -7.72 14.90 -22.17
N PRO A 108 -7.90 13.60 -22.47
CA PRO A 108 -9.23 13.01 -22.50
C PRO A 108 -9.93 13.09 -21.15
N MET A 109 -11.19 13.51 -21.18
CA MET A 109 -12.08 13.40 -20.02
C MET A 109 -12.44 11.93 -19.78
N TYR A 110 -12.99 11.62 -18.60
CA TYR A 110 -13.33 10.25 -18.17
C TYR A 110 -13.99 9.36 -19.24
N ALA A 111 -15.04 9.86 -19.90
CA ALA A 111 -15.74 9.07 -20.91
C ALA A 111 -14.86 8.78 -22.15
N GLY A 112 -13.96 9.70 -22.49
CA GLY A 112 -12.96 9.51 -23.53
C GLY A 112 -11.91 8.49 -23.14
N MET A 113 -11.45 8.50 -21.88
CA MET A 113 -10.52 7.50 -21.33
C MET A 113 -11.11 6.09 -21.38
N ILE A 114 -12.36 5.91 -20.89
CA ILE A 114 -13.06 4.60 -20.96
C ILE A 114 -13.17 4.13 -22.40
N LYS A 115 -13.65 4.99 -23.30
CA LYS A 115 -13.83 4.61 -24.71
C LYS A 115 -12.51 4.16 -25.35
N HIS A 116 -11.40 4.81 -25.00
CA HIS A 116 -10.08 4.42 -25.47
C HIS A 116 -9.69 3.04 -24.94
N LEU A 117 -9.80 2.84 -23.62
CA LEU A 117 -9.43 1.58 -22.97
C LEU A 117 -10.25 0.38 -23.49
N GLU A 118 -11.54 0.56 -23.76
CA GLU A 118 -12.40 -0.51 -24.30
C GLU A 118 -12.06 -0.96 -25.73
N VAL A 119 -11.52 -0.05 -26.54
CA VAL A 119 -11.22 -0.31 -27.97
C VAL A 119 -9.88 -1.02 -28.14
N ASN A 120 -8.91 -0.81 -27.25
CA ASN A 120 -7.52 -1.22 -27.45
C ASN A 120 -7.13 -2.55 -26.77
N GLU A 121 -8.06 -3.49 -26.58
CA GLU A 121 -7.79 -4.83 -25.98
C GLU A 121 -6.88 -4.79 -24.74
N SER A 122 -7.25 -3.93 -23.79
CA SER A 122 -6.47 -3.57 -22.60
C SER A 122 -6.77 -4.45 -21.37
N GLU A 123 -5.96 -4.36 -20.32
CA GLU A 123 -6.24 -5.05 -19.05
C GLU A 123 -7.55 -4.55 -18.42
N PHE A 124 -7.86 -3.27 -18.59
CA PHE A 124 -9.14 -2.70 -18.20
C PHE A 124 -10.31 -3.40 -18.88
N LYS A 125 -10.20 -3.71 -20.18
CA LYS A 125 -11.28 -4.36 -20.92
C LYS A 125 -11.58 -5.74 -20.33
N ASP A 126 -10.57 -6.52 -19.98
CA ASP A 126 -10.73 -7.84 -19.38
C ASP A 126 -11.39 -7.72 -17.99
N ILE A 127 -10.80 -6.91 -17.10
CA ILE A 127 -11.33 -6.65 -15.76
C ILE A 127 -12.77 -6.13 -15.80
N LYS A 128 -13.06 -5.15 -16.67
CA LYS A 128 -14.41 -4.62 -16.82
C LYS A 128 -15.41 -5.67 -17.30
N SER A 129 -15.00 -6.57 -18.19
CA SER A 129 -15.87 -7.64 -18.68
C SER A 129 -16.21 -8.66 -17.59
N LYS A 130 -15.24 -8.99 -16.74
CA LYS A 130 -15.39 -9.95 -15.63
C LYS A 130 -16.15 -9.35 -14.45
N LEU A 131 -15.92 -8.07 -14.16
CA LEU A 131 -16.51 -7.33 -13.04
C LEU A 131 -17.60 -6.35 -13.51
N SER A 132 -18.38 -6.73 -14.53
CA SER A 132 -19.37 -5.84 -15.16
C SER A 132 -20.35 -5.21 -14.15
N GLU A 133 -20.90 -6.01 -13.24
CA GLU A 133 -21.81 -5.56 -12.18
C GLU A 133 -21.16 -4.50 -11.28
N PHE A 134 -19.89 -4.69 -10.90
CA PHE A 134 -19.15 -3.75 -10.07
C PHE A 134 -18.95 -2.40 -10.79
N PHE A 135 -18.58 -2.43 -12.08
CA PHE A 135 -18.42 -1.21 -12.87
C PHE A 135 -19.75 -0.52 -13.17
N ASP A 136 -20.84 -1.26 -13.31
CA ASP A 136 -22.18 -0.70 -13.48
C ASP A 136 -22.62 0.05 -12.22
N GLU A 137 -22.38 -0.50 -11.01
CA GLU A 137 -22.61 0.21 -9.76
C GLU A 137 -21.71 1.44 -9.60
N THR A 138 -20.44 1.32 -9.96
CA THR A 138 -19.49 2.45 -9.95
C THR A 138 -19.96 3.59 -10.87
N ASP A 139 -20.47 3.27 -12.06
CA ASP A 139 -21.01 4.28 -12.99
C ASP A 139 -22.30 4.92 -12.45
N LYS A 140 -23.18 4.15 -11.79
CA LYS A 140 -24.35 4.70 -11.09
C LYS A 140 -23.93 5.69 -10.01
N VAL A 141 -22.96 5.33 -9.18
CA VAL A 141 -22.40 6.20 -8.13
C VAL A 141 -21.84 7.48 -8.75
N LYS A 142 -21.00 7.37 -9.77
CA LYS A 142 -20.45 8.54 -10.47
C LYS A 142 -21.55 9.46 -11.03
N LYS A 143 -22.59 8.88 -11.66
CA LYS A 143 -23.74 9.65 -12.16
C LYS A 143 -24.49 10.36 -11.03
N ARG A 144 -24.59 9.76 -9.84
CA ARG A 144 -25.19 10.38 -8.66
C ARG A 144 -24.32 11.50 -8.09
N LEU A 145 -23.02 11.29 -7.95
CA LEU A 145 -22.05 12.31 -7.55
C LEU A 145 -22.11 13.55 -8.47
N ASN A 146 -22.24 13.33 -9.79
CA ASN A 146 -22.45 14.41 -10.75
C ASN A 146 -23.72 15.25 -10.46
N LYS A 147 -24.79 14.65 -9.94
CA LYS A 147 -25.99 15.41 -9.55
C LYS A 147 -25.71 16.35 -8.38
N TYR A 148 -24.88 15.93 -7.43
CA TYR A 148 -24.45 16.77 -6.31
C TYR A 148 -23.56 17.93 -6.77
N VAL A 149 -22.53 17.63 -7.58
CA VAL A 149 -21.60 18.62 -8.10
C VAL A 149 -22.31 19.67 -8.96
N HIS A 150 -23.22 19.24 -9.84
CA HIS A 150 -23.97 20.15 -10.71
C HIS A 150 -25.26 20.71 -10.07
N LYS A 151 -25.47 20.48 -8.76
CA LYS A 151 -26.63 20.97 -8.00
C LYS A 151 -27.99 20.64 -8.65
N GLN A 152 -28.10 19.45 -9.23
CA GLN A 152 -29.31 18.99 -9.94
C GLN A 152 -30.33 18.42 -8.94
N GLY A 153 -31.19 19.29 -8.43
CA GLY A 153 -32.26 18.96 -7.48
C GLY A 153 -32.26 19.91 -6.28
N PHE A 154 -33.44 20.26 -5.78
CA PHE A 154 -33.55 21.21 -4.66
C PHE A 154 -32.88 20.73 -3.38
N ASP A 155 -32.82 19.43 -3.15
CA ASP A 155 -32.19 18.82 -1.98
C ASP A 155 -30.65 18.85 -2.01
N LYS A 156 -30.06 19.30 -3.13
CA LYS A 156 -28.61 19.48 -3.33
C LYS A 156 -28.16 20.93 -3.13
N LEU A 157 -29.11 21.87 -3.00
CA LEU A 157 -28.86 23.28 -2.79
C LEU A 157 -28.83 23.61 -1.30
N TYR A 158 -27.77 24.27 -0.83
CA TYR A 158 -27.67 24.78 0.54
C TYR A 158 -28.87 25.64 0.94
N ALA A 159 -29.26 26.56 0.05
CA ALA A 159 -30.37 27.47 0.30
C ALA A 159 -31.69 26.74 0.56
N SER A 160 -31.94 25.66 -0.18
CA SER A 160 -33.16 24.87 -0.03
C SER A 160 -33.10 23.95 1.20
N ARG A 161 -31.98 23.26 1.43
CA ARG A 161 -31.79 22.41 2.61
C ARG A 161 -31.92 23.20 3.92
N ASN A 162 -31.37 24.41 3.94
CA ASN A 162 -31.38 25.27 5.12
C ASN A 162 -32.63 26.14 5.24
N HIS A 163 -33.55 26.10 4.28
CA HIS A 163 -34.77 26.91 4.32
C HIS A 163 -35.62 26.54 5.55
N PRO A 164 -36.06 27.50 6.39
CA PRO A 164 -36.78 27.21 7.64
C PRO A 164 -38.00 26.30 7.45
N LEU A 165 -38.79 26.53 6.40
CA LEU A 165 -39.97 25.70 6.09
C LEU A 165 -39.61 24.24 5.73
N ASN A 166 -38.47 24.01 5.09
CA ASN A 166 -38.02 22.65 4.75
C ASN A 166 -37.48 21.94 5.99
N ARG A 167 -36.82 22.68 6.89
CA ARG A 167 -36.33 22.16 8.18
C ARG A 167 -37.47 21.80 9.12
N ILE A 168 -38.47 22.68 9.29
CA ILE A 168 -39.64 22.42 10.15
C ILE A 168 -40.44 21.20 9.67
N LYS A 169 -40.48 20.98 8.35
CA LYS A 169 -41.17 19.83 7.76
C LYS A 169 -40.32 18.56 7.71
N ASN A 170 -39.08 18.58 8.23
CA ASN A 170 -38.09 17.51 8.06
C ASN A 170 -38.03 16.98 6.62
N LYS A 171 -38.12 17.90 5.64
CA LYS A 171 -38.22 17.54 4.22
C LYS A 171 -36.96 16.82 3.73
N TYR A 172 -35.83 17.13 4.36
CA TYR A 172 -34.53 16.52 4.10
C TYR A 172 -34.02 15.93 5.39
N ASP A 173 -33.89 14.61 5.40
CA ASP A 173 -33.32 13.86 6.50
C ASP A 173 -31.78 13.97 6.45
N ASP A 174 -31.17 14.30 7.57
CA ASP A 174 -29.71 14.38 7.66
C ASP A 174 -29.08 13.00 7.84
N GLU A 175 -29.74 12.07 8.53
CA GLU A 175 -29.23 10.70 8.74
C GLU A 175 -29.16 9.99 7.38
N VAL A 176 -30.26 10.00 6.63
CA VAL A 176 -30.29 9.44 5.26
C VAL A 176 -29.25 10.10 4.35
N PHE A 177 -28.99 11.40 4.52
CA PHE A 177 -28.02 12.12 3.71
C PHE A 177 -26.57 11.78 4.08
N VAL A 178 -26.30 11.59 5.37
CA VAL A 178 -25.00 11.11 5.87
C VAL A 178 -24.77 9.68 5.39
N ASP A 179 -25.76 8.80 5.53
CA ASP A 179 -25.67 7.40 5.08
C ASP A 179 -25.45 7.31 3.57
N GLU A 180 -26.15 8.13 2.78
CA GLU A 180 -25.94 8.21 1.33
C GLU A 180 -24.51 8.66 1.01
N PHE A 181 -24.01 9.67 1.72
CA PHE A 181 -22.63 10.14 1.55
C PHE A 181 -21.61 9.05 1.90
N VAL A 182 -21.78 8.36 3.03
CA VAL A 182 -20.92 7.25 3.45
C VAL A 182 -20.94 6.15 2.39
N GLY A 183 -22.10 5.75 1.87
CA GLY A 183 -22.19 4.77 0.80
C GLY A 183 -21.41 5.17 -0.47
N TYR A 184 -21.38 6.46 -0.81
CA TYR A 184 -20.54 6.96 -1.91
C TYR A 184 -19.04 6.94 -1.57
N VAL A 185 -18.65 7.27 -0.33
CA VAL A 185 -17.26 7.12 0.12
C VAL A 185 -16.81 5.67 -0.03
N GLU A 186 -17.60 4.72 0.47
CA GLU A 186 -17.28 3.29 0.39
C GLU A 186 -17.18 2.81 -1.05
N SER A 187 -18.11 3.25 -1.92
CA SER A 187 -18.05 2.94 -3.34
C SER A 187 -16.79 3.49 -4.02
N CYS A 188 -16.33 4.69 -3.62
CA CYS A 188 -15.11 5.27 -4.18
C CYS A 188 -13.85 4.55 -3.68
N ILE A 189 -13.80 4.13 -2.42
CA ILE A 189 -12.73 3.28 -1.88
C ILE A 189 -12.63 1.99 -2.71
N GLY A 190 -13.74 1.27 -2.87
CA GLY A 190 -13.80 0.05 -3.67
C GLY A 190 -13.37 0.27 -5.12
N ALA A 191 -13.86 1.34 -5.77
CA ALA A 191 -13.53 1.64 -7.15
C ALA A 191 -12.04 1.91 -7.35
N VAL A 192 -11.41 2.71 -6.48
CA VAL A 192 -9.95 2.95 -6.53
C VAL A 192 -9.18 1.65 -6.32
N ALA A 193 -9.60 0.84 -5.34
CA ALA A 193 -8.98 -0.45 -5.04
C ALA A 193 -9.03 -1.42 -6.22
N VAL A 194 -10.17 -1.53 -6.92
CA VAL A 194 -10.34 -2.38 -8.11
C VAL A 194 -9.57 -1.80 -9.31
N MET A 195 -9.59 -0.48 -9.51
CA MET A 195 -8.84 0.13 -10.61
C MET A 195 -7.33 -0.08 -10.48
N ARG A 196 -6.81 -0.10 -9.24
CA ARG A 196 -5.43 -0.46 -8.96
C ARG A 196 -5.09 -1.90 -9.36
N LEU A 197 -6.02 -2.84 -9.21
CA LEU A 197 -5.81 -4.25 -9.58
C LEU A 197 -5.61 -4.48 -11.09
N ALA A 198 -5.95 -3.50 -11.93
CA ALA A 198 -5.60 -3.52 -13.36
C ALA A 198 -4.12 -3.23 -13.62
N ILE A 199 -3.42 -2.65 -12.64
CA ILE A 199 -2.00 -2.30 -12.74
C ILE A 199 -1.16 -3.33 -11.99
N ASP A 200 -1.66 -3.77 -10.83
CA ASP A 200 -0.94 -4.65 -9.94
C ASP A 200 -1.89 -5.62 -9.21
N PRO A 201 -1.85 -6.94 -9.52
CA PRO A 201 -2.69 -7.97 -8.90
C PRO A 201 -2.20 -8.42 -7.53
N MET A 202 -0.99 -8.00 -7.10
CA MET A 202 -0.36 -8.42 -5.86
C MET A 202 -1.24 -8.31 -4.60
N PRO A 203 -2.11 -7.31 -4.41
CA PRO A 203 -2.94 -7.21 -3.20
C PRO A 203 -3.91 -8.38 -3.01
N VAL A 204 -4.41 -8.93 -4.12
CA VAL A 204 -5.30 -10.09 -4.11
C VAL A 204 -4.49 -11.38 -4.14
N LEU A 205 -3.36 -11.41 -4.87
CA LEU A 205 -2.46 -12.57 -4.89
C LEU A 205 -1.86 -12.84 -3.50
N LEU A 206 -1.39 -11.80 -2.80
CA LEU A 206 -0.78 -11.93 -1.48
C LEU A 206 -1.79 -12.26 -0.37
N ASN A 207 -3.10 -12.11 -0.62
CA ASN A 207 -4.15 -12.59 0.28
C ASN A 207 -4.32 -14.12 0.20
N ASP A 208 -3.83 -14.76 -0.87
CA ASP A 208 -3.75 -16.23 -0.97
C ASP A 208 -2.48 -16.75 -0.27
N GLU A 209 -2.66 -17.54 0.80
CA GLU A 209 -1.55 -18.10 1.58
C GLU A 209 -0.56 -18.93 0.74
N GLU A 210 -1.04 -19.63 -0.30
CA GLU A 210 -0.18 -20.44 -1.17
C GLU A 210 0.74 -19.55 -2.01
N ILE A 211 0.21 -18.45 -2.53
CA ILE A 211 0.99 -17.47 -3.31
C ILE A 211 1.88 -16.63 -2.39
N TYR A 212 1.39 -16.25 -1.21
CA TYR A 212 2.20 -15.56 -0.20
C TYR A 212 3.48 -16.36 0.10
N ALA A 213 3.37 -17.66 0.34
CA ALA A 213 4.52 -18.53 0.59
C ALA A 213 5.44 -18.77 -0.62
N ARG A 214 5.05 -18.37 -1.83
CA ARG A 214 5.83 -18.52 -3.07
C ARG A 214 6.40 -17.19 -3.58
N THR A 215 6.14 -16.10 -2.87
CA THR A 215 6.62 -14.76 -3.23
C THR A 215 7.77 -14.34 -2.34
N GLY A 216 8.69 -13.55 -2.88
CA GLY A 216 9.77 -12.93 -2.11
C GLY A 216 9.27 -11.84 -1.15
N ASP A 217 10.20 -10.99 -0.71
CA ASP A 217 9.88 -9.78 0.03
C ASP A 217 9.24 -8.75 -0.92
N THR A 218 8.06 -8.25 -0.56
CA THR A 218 7.27 -7.33 -1.39
C THR A 218 6.92 -6.09 -0.60
N ILE A 219 7.08 -4.92 -1.21
CA ILE A 219 6.61 -3.66 -0.62
C ILE A 219 5.08 -3.54 -0.61
N THR A 220 4.39 -4.37 -1.38
CA THR A 220 2.93 -4.39 -1.48
C THR A 220 2.33 -5.20 -0.34
N TYR A 221 1.36 -4.63 0.37
CA TYR A 221 0.56 -5.38 1.35
C TYR A 221 -0.71 -5.99 0.74
N PRO A 222 -1.16 -7.16 1.21
CA PRO A 222 -2.41 -7.76 0.77
C PRO A 222 -3.63 -6.93 1.19
N TYR A 223 -4.71 -7.01 0.42
CA TYR A 223 -6.01 -6.57 0.94
C TYR A 223 -6.48 -7.55 2.01
N SER A 224 -6.96 -7.03 3.14
CA SER A 224 -7.57 -7.86 4.18
C SER A 224 -8.94 -8.39 3.74
N ASP A 225 -9.34 -9.53 4.30
CA ASP A 225 -10.67 -10.11 4.05
C ASP A 225 -11.80 -9.17 4.45
N GLU A 226 -11.62 -8.40 5.54
CA GLU A 226 -12.58 -7.38 5.97
C GLU A 226 -12.72 -6.28 4.92
N PHE A 227 -11.60 -5.80 4.36
CA PHE A 227 -11.59 -4.80 3.31
C PHE A 227 -12.25 -5.33 2.03
N ILE A 228 -11.91 -6.55 1.61
CA ILE A 228 -12.53 -7.20 0.45
C ILE A 228 -14.05 -7.30 0.66
N ALA A 229 -14.50 -7.85 1.79
CA ALA A 229 -15.91 -8.05 2.07
C ALA A 229 -16.73 -6.75 2.00
N LYS A 230 -16.14 -5.66 2.51
CA LYS A 230 -16.83 -4.37 2.64
C LYS A 230 -16.85 -3.55 1.34
N TYR A 231 -15.74 -3.49 0.61
CA TYR A 231 -15.56 -2.52 -0.46
C TYR A 231 -15.63 -3.09 -1.88
N ILE A 232 -15.33 -4.38 -2.04
CA ILE A 232 -15.24 -5.02 -3.36
C ILE A 232 -16.28 -6.13 -3.49
N GLY A 233 -16.40 -6.95 -2.45
CA GLY A 233 -17.21 -8.17 -2.40
C GLY A 233 -16.43 -9.40 -2.87
N PHE A 234 -16.56 -10.52 -2.14
CA PHE A 234 -15.90 -11.78 -2.49
C PHE A 234 -16.30 -12.28 -3.88
N ASP A 235 -17.56 -12.13 -4.28
CA ASP A 235 -18.03 -12.53 -5.61
C ASP A 235 -17.31 -11.75 -6.73
N ALA A 236 -17.00 -10.47 -6.51
CA ALA A 236 -16.25 -9.66 -7.46
C ALA A 236 -14.78 -10.08 -7.50
N ILE A 237 -14.17 -10.42 -6.35
CA ILE A 237 -12.82 -10.97 -6.29
C ILE A 237 -12.73 -12.32 -7.00
N GLU A 238 -13.68 -13.23 -6.82
CA GLU A 238 -13.67 -14.52 -7.51
C GLU A 238 -13.83 -14.38 -9.03
N LYS A 239 -14.57 -13.35 -9.49
CA LYS A 239 -14.60 -12.98 -10.91
C LYS A 239 -13.27 -12.35 -11.37
N TYR A 240 -12.64 -11.52 -10.53
CA TYR A 240 -11.33 -10.91 -10.80
C TYR A 240 -10.22 -11.95 -10.94
N LYS A 241 -10.24 -13.02 -10.14
CA LYS A 241 -9.27 -14.12 -10.23
C LYS A 241 -9.29 -14.87 -11.58
N GLN A 242 -10.30 -14.61 -12.43
CA GLN A 242 -10.41 -15.16 -13.78
C GLN A 242 -9.86 -14.22 -14.87
N THR A 243 -9.31 -13.07 -14.48
CA THR A 243 -8.67 -12.12 -15.40
C THR A 243 -7.28 -12.58 -15.77
N SER A 244 -6.84 -12.20 -16.97
CA SER A 244 -5.55 -12.56 -17.53
C SER A 244 -4.40 -12.03 -16.66
N MET A 245 -4.52 -10.80 -16.18
CA MET A 245 -3.58 -10.20 -15.22
C MET A 245 -3.39 -11.08 -13.99
N TYR A 246 -4.49 -11.53 -13.36
CA TYR A 246 -4.38 -12.37 -12.17
C TYR A 246 -3.80 -13.75 -12.50
N THR A 247 -4.38 -14.47 -13.46
CA THR A 247 -4.01 -15.87 -13.74
C THR A 247 -2.58 -16.00 -14.21
N LEU A 248 -2.09 -15.06 -15.03
CA LEU A 248 -0.69 -15.07 -15.49
C LEU A 248 0.29 -14.93 -14.32
N HIS A 249 0.03 -14.00 -13.39
CA HIS A 249 0.89 -13.80 -12.22
C HIS A 249 0.78 -14.98 -11.25
N TYR A 250 -0.43 -15.49 -11.03
CA TYR A 250 -0.66 -16.68 -10.22
C TYR A 250 0.13 -17.88 -10.75
N ASP A 251 0.00 -18.19 -12.04
CA ASP A 251 0.67 -19.33 -12.67
C ASP A 251 2.20 -19.19 -12.65
N ASN A 252 2.71 -17.97 -12.78
CA ASN A 252 4.14 -17.67 -12.64
C ASN A 252 4.63 -17.96 -11.22
N PHE A 253 3.95 -17.44 -10.19
CA PHE A 253 4.33 -17.70 -8.80
C PHE A 253 4.18 -19.17 -8.40
N MET A 254 3.24 -19.89 -9.00
CA MET A 254 3.11 -21.34 -8.78
C MET A 254 4.31 -22.15 -9.27
N GLN A 255 5.16 -21.60 -10.14
CA GLN A 255 6.43 -22.23 -10.53
C GLN A 255 7.53 -22.05 -9.49
N GLU A 256 7.42 -21.04 -8.62
CA GLU A 256 8.40 -20.76 -7.57
C GLU A 256 8.28 -21.79 -6.45
N GLU A 257 9.41 -22.10 -5.81
CA GLU A 257 9.41 -23.01 -4.67
C GLU A 257 8.62 -22.43 -3.49
N LYS A 258 7.75 -23.26 -2.90
CA LYS A 258 7.01 -22.87 -1.70
C LYS A 258 7.96 -22.80 -0.51
N GLN A 259 8.06 -21.62 0.09
CA GLN A 259 8.78 -21.40 1.34
C GLN A 259 8.06 -22.14 2.48
N ASN A 260 8.84 -22.75 3.35
CA ASN A 260 8.36 -23.12 4.67
C ASN A 260 8.17 -21.86 5.53
N GLU A 261 7.36 -21.98 6.58
CA GLU A 261 7.00 -20.86 7.45
C GLU A 261 8.24 -20.16 8.03
N ALA A 262 9.28 -20.91 8.44
CA ALA A 262 10.47 -20.33 9.03
C ALA A 262 11.24 -19.47 8.02
N VAL A 263 11.32 -19.89 6.75
CA VAL A 263 11.93 -19.08 5.67
C VAL A 263 11.08 -17.85 5.35
N SER A 264 9.76 -17.99 5.30
CA SER A 264 8.87 -16.84 5.06
C SER A 264 9.02 -15.77 6.15
N TRP A 265 9.19 -16.15 7.42
CA TRP A 265 9.47 -15.18 8.49
C TRP A 265 10.78 -14.42 8.28
N VAL A 266 11.83 -15.07 7.79
CA VAL A 266 13.10 -14.39 7.49
C VAL A 266 12.90 -13.39 6.36
N ILE A 267 12.31 -13.83 5.25
CA ILE A 267 12.19 -13.03 4.03
C ILE A 267 11.20 -11.87 4.23
N LYS A 268 10.06 -12.11 4.86
CA LYS A 268 8.94 -11.16 4.88
C LYS A 268 8.86 -10.37 6.18
N ASP A 269 9.07 -11.03 7.30
CA ASP A 269 8.93 -10.41 8.64
C ASP A 269 10.27 -9.96 9.22
N LYS A 270 11.38 -10.23 8.51
CA LYS A 270 12.76 -9.98 8.96
C LYS A 270 13.05 -10.65 10.31
N PHE A 271 12.42 -11.80 10.55
CA PHE A 271 12.49 -12.54 11.80
C PHE A 271 13.20 -13.89 11.61
N VAL A 272 14.18 -14.16 12.48
CA VAL A 272 14.91 -15.43 12.51
C VAL A 272 14.59 -16.19 13.80
N ASP A 273 13.81 -17.26 13.71
CA ASP A 273 13.73 -18.23 14.82
C ASP A 273 14.95 -19.15 14.79
N VAL A 274 15.94 -18.85 15.62
CA VAL A 274 17.21 -19.58 15.68
C VAL A 274 17.01 -21.04 16.09
N ARG A 275 15.91 -21.37 16.79
CA ARG A 275 15.58 -22.76 17.16
C ARG A 275 15.17 -23.59 15.93
N ARG A 276 14.73 -22.93 14.87
CA ARG A 276 14.33 -23.51 13.57
C ARG A 276 15.38 -23.29 12.49
N SER A 277 16.63 -22.94 12.85
CA SER A 277 17.69 -22.69 11.87
C SER A 277 17.94 -23.87 10.93
N GLY A 278 17.75 -25.11 11.39
CA GLY A 278 17.82 -26.29 10.53
C GLY A 278 16.80 -26.23 9.38
N GLU A 279 15.55 -25.92 9.69
CA GLU A 279 14.46 -25.77 8.71
C GLU A 279 14.70 -24.60 7.76
N ILE A 280 15.26 -23.50 8.25
CA ILE A 280 15.62 -22.34 7.43
C ILE A 280 16.73 -22.73 6.43
N LEU A 281 17.77 -23.44 6.91
CA LEU A 281 18.91 -23.82 6.09
C LEU A 281 18.60 -24.92 5.06
N GLU A 282 17.58 -25.76 5.29
CA GLU A 282 17.07 -26.71 4.28
C GLU A 282 16.59 -25.99 3.01
N GLN A 283 16.10 -24.76 3.14
CA GLN A 283 15.67 -23.89 2.05
C GLN A 283 16.53 -22.61 1.96
N GLY A 284 17.79 -22.69 2.40
CA GLY A 284 18.71 -21.54 2.45
C GLY A 284 19.02 -20.93 1.09
N HIS A 285 18.79 -21.65 -0.02
CA HIS A 285 18.93 -21.15 -1.39
C HIS A 285 17.85 -20.14 -1.78
N LEU A 286 16.75 -20.06 -1.02
CA LEU A 286 15.70 -19.04 -1.21
C LEU A 286 16.05 -17.71 -0.53
N LEU A 287 17.01 -17.70 0.39
CA LEU A 287 17.50 -16.50 1.05
C LEU A 287 18.51 -15.77 0.17
N SER A 288 18.55 -14.44 0.28
CA SER A 288 19.70 -13.69 -0.19
C SER A 288 20.96 -14.13 0.55
N GLN A 289 22.12 -13.97 -0.08
CA GLN A 289 23.40 -14.36 0.53
C GLN A 289 23.66 -13.67 1.88
N VAL A 290 23.19 -12.44 2.07
CA VAL A 290 23.36 -11.70 3.32
C VAL A 290 22.40 -12.21 4.40
N GLU A 291 21.16 -12.54 4.05
CA GLU A 291 20.21 -13.18 4.97
C GLU A 291 20.73 -14.55 5.42
N LEU A 292 21.23 -15.37 4.50
CA LEU A 292 21.81 -16.68 4.80
C LEU A 292 22.99 -16.55 5.77
N LEU A 293 23.89 -15.59 5.52
CA LEU A 293 25.02 -15.32 6.41
C LEU A 293 24.56 -14.89 7.81
N GLY A 294 23.55 -14.02 7.89
CA GLY A 294 22.96 -13.57 9.16
C GLY A 294 22.31 -14.71 9.94
N VAL A 295 21.56 -15.58 9.27
CA VAL A 295 20.95 -16.78 9.89
C VAL A 295 22.03 -17.71 10.44
N ILE A 296 23.08 -18.00 9.67
CA ILE A 296 24.19 -18.86 10.12
C ILE A 296 24.93 -18.22 11.30
N ALA A 297 25.18 -16.91 11.25
CA ALA A 297 25.83 -16.19 12.34
C ALA A 297 25.01 -16.24 13.63
N LEU A 298 23.71 -15.97 13.56
CA LEU A 298 22.80 -16.08 14.71
C LEU A 298 22.74 -17.51 15.26
N GLN A 299 22.77 -18.52 14.39
CA GLN A 299 22.79 -19.92 14.82
C GLN A 299 24.03 -20.27 15.66
N HIS A 300 25.21 -19.78 15.26
CA HIS A 300 26.48 -20.21 15.85
C HIS A 300 26.96 -19.31 17.00
N ILE A 301 26.57 -18.04 16.99
CA ILE A 301 26.99 -17.06 18.00
C ILE A 301 25.85 -16.85 18.98
N GLU A 302 25.95 -17.45 20.17
CA GLU A 302 24.88 -17.45 21.18
C GLU A 302 24.53 -16.04 21.67
N SER A 303 25.53 -15.16 21.81
CA SER A 303 25.33 -13.78 22.23
C SER A 303 24.70 -12.88 21.15
N ALA A 304 24.66 -13.32 19.89
CA ALA A 304 24.09 -12.55 18.79
C ALA A 304 22.56 -12.60 18.81
N THR A 305 21.93 -11.43 18.66
CA THR A 305 20.48 -11.24 18.83
C THR A 305 19.81 -10.66 17.59
N LYS A 306 20.55 -9.86 16.81
CA LYS A 306 20.07 -9.22 15.58
C LYS A 306 21.19 -9.15 14.55
N PHE A 307 20.80 -8.90 13.30
CA PHE A 307 21.75 -8.41 12.32
C PHE A 307 21.14 -7.31 11.46
N TYR A 308 21.99 -6.47 10.90
CA TYR A 308 21.60 -5.38 10.02
C TYR A 308 22.31 -5.49 8.68
N THR A 309 21.67 -4.96 7.64
CA THR A 309 22.17 -4.92 6.27
C THR A 309 21.88 -3.56 5.64
N CYS A 310 22.39 -3.31 4.43
CA CYS A 310 22.16 -2.07 3.67
C CYS A 310 22.50 -0.80 4.47
N GLY A 311 23.73 -0.73 4.97
CA GLY A 311 24.21 0.39 5.79
C GLY A 311 23.46 0.55 7.11
N GLY A 312 22.91 -0.54 7.66
CA GLY A 312 22.10 -0.49 8.87
C GLY A 312 20.63 -0.12 8.66
N PHE A 313 20.16 0.02 7.42
CA PHE A 313 18.77 0.38 7.13
C PHE A 313 17.79 -0.78 7.37
N VAL A 314 18.18 -2.00 7.00
CA VAL A 314 17.33 -3.18 7.21
C VAL A 314 17.82 -3.92 8.45
N MET A 315 16.91 -4.14 9.39
CA MET A 315 17.17 -4.87 10.63
C MET A 315 16.44 -6.21 10.59
N TYR A 316 17.15 -7.27 10.94
CA TYR A 316 16.59 -8.59 11.23
C TYR A 316 16.72 -8.86 12.71
N PHE A 317 15.65 -9.35 13.33
CA PHE A 317 15.63 -9.71 14.74
C PHE A 317 15.46 -11.22 14.92
N SER A 318 15.92 -11.74 16.05
CA SER A 318 15.77 -13.15 16.39
C SER A 318 14.84 -13.35 17.58
N ASN A 319 14.57 -14.61 17.92
CA ASN A 319 13.87 -15.00 19.14
C ASN A 319 14.72 -14.89 20.43
N ARG A 320 15.85 -14.17 20.38
CA ARG A 320 16.73 -13.88 21.53
C ARG A 320 16.60 -12.41 21.90
N ASP A 321 16.51 -12.14 23.20
CA ASP A 321 16.37 -10.77 23.70
C ASP A 321 17.67 -9.98 23.57
N THR A 322 17.57 -8.78 22.98
CA THR A 322 18.65 -7.80 23.01
C THR A 322 18.68 -7.08 24.37
N LEU A 323 19.88 -6.80 24.87
CA LEU A 323 20.05 -5.92 26.03
C LEU A 323 19.94 -4.44 25.68
N ARG A 324 19.93 -4.10 24.39
CA ARG A 324 19.81 -2.72 23.91
C ARG A 324 18.46 -2.14 24.28
N GLN A 325 18.47 -1.06 25.05
CA GLN A 325 17.23 -0.43 25.54
C GLN A 325 16.62 0.53 24.52
N LYS A 326 17.45 1.11 23.66
CA LYS A 326 16.98 2.01 22.60
C LYS A 326 16.33 1.21 21.47
N GLN A 327 15.20 1.71 20.97
CA GLN A 327 14.51 1.15 19.80
C GLN A 327 14.85 1.86 18.49
N GLU A 328 15.36 3.09 18.56
CA GLU A 328 15.79 3.86 17.40
C GLU A 328 17.29 3.74 17.15
N TRP A 329 17.72 3.91 15.90
CA TRP A 329 19.12 4.03 15.53
C TRP A 329 19.28 4.92 14.29
N ASP A 330 20.48 5.43 14.08
CA ASP A 330 20.85 6.19 12.88
C ASP A 330 21.71 5.31 11.99
N SER A 331 21.22 4.97 10.79
CA SER A 331 21.96 4.16 9.82
C SER A 331 23.32 4.76 9.47
N ARG A 332 23.48 6.09 9.55
CA ARG A 332 24.77 6.76 9.29
C ARG A 332 25.87 6.39 10.28
N GLN A 333 25.51 5.86 11.45
CA GLN A 333 26.49 5.37 12.41
C GLN A 333 27.18 4.08 11.91
N PHE A 334 26.51 3.30 11.05
CA PHE A 334 26.99 2.00 10.60
C PHE A 334 28.19 2.10 9.66
N ASP A 335 28.31 3.19 8.92
CA ASP A 335 29.51 3.50 8.12
C ASP A 335 30.76 3.55 9.00
N SER A 336 30.66 4.15 10.19
CA SER A 336 31.78 4.24 11.12
C SER A 336 32.21 2.88 11.68
N PHE A 337 31.28 1.92 11.79
CA PHE A 337 31.61 0.56 12.21
C PHE A 337 32.38 -0.21 11.13
N LEU A 338 32.06 0.02 9.85
CA LEU A 338 32.78 -0.58 8.71
C LEU A 338 34.19 -0.03 8.52
N GLU A 339 34.45 1.20 8.96
CA GLU A 339 35.75 1.88 8.84
C GLU A 339 36.67 1.63 10.04
N ALA A 340 36.13 1.17 11.17
CA ALA A 340 36.89 0.95 12.40
C ALA A 340 37.92 -0.19 12.27
N THR A 341 38.98 -0.11 13.07
CA THR A 341 40.01 -1.16 13.17
C THR A 341 40.36 -1.43 14.64
N PRO A 342 40.04 -2.61 15.20
CA PRO A 342 39.27 -3.68 14.56
C PRO A 342 37.79 -3.27 14.32
N GLY A 343 37.15 -3.83 13.29
CA GLY A 343 35.74 -3.58 12.96
C GLY A 343 34.76 -4.44 13.77
N THR A 344 35.24 -5.16 14.78
CA THR A 344 34.50 -6.12 15.58
C THR A 344 34.41 -5.68 17.04
N ASN A 345 33.37 -6.12 17.75
CA ASN A 345 33.17 -5.85 19.17
C ASN A 345 33.12 -4.34 19.51
N LEU A 346 32.59 -3.53 18.60
CA LEU A 346 32.47 -2.08 18.78
C LEU A 346 31.30 -1.78 19.71
N PRO A 347 31.45 -0.88 20.70
CA PRO A 347 30.34 -0.50 21.57
C PRO A 347 29.17 0.11 20.78
N PHE A 348 27.96 -0.34 21.07
CA PHE A 348 26.72 0.19 20.51
C PHE A 348 25.63 0.22 21.59
N ASP A 349 25.54 1.36 22.27
CA ASP A 349 24.69 1.53 23.47
C ASP A 349 25.02 0.48 24.56
N GLU A 350 24.03 -0.31 25.01
CA GLU A 350 24.20 -1.38 26.01
C GLU A 350 24.71 -2.70 25.43
N VAL A 351 24.92 -2.77 24.11
CA VAL A 351 25.34 -3.96 23.37
C VAL A 351 26.59 -3.66 22.56
N PHE A 352 27.02 -4.63 21.75
CA PHE A 352 28.14 -4.50 20.84
C PHE A 352 27.69 -4.78 19.41
N ILE A 353 28.46 -4.25 18.46
CA ILE A 353 28.28 -4.49 17.04
C ILE A 353 29.58 -4.96 16.40
N SER A 354 29.48 -5.94 15.51
CA SER A 354 30.60 -6.40 14.69
C SER A 354 30.24 -6.27 13.22
N ALA A 355 31.04 -5.51 12.48
CA ALA A 355 30.81 -5.21 11.07
C ALA A 355 31.69 -6.09 10.17
N PHE A 356 31.09 -6.70 9.14
CA PHE A 356 31.78 -7.54 8.18
C PHE A 356 31.41 -7.12 6.75
N LYS A 357 32.41 -7.08 5.87
CA LYS A 357 32.23 -6.85 4.43
C LYS A 357 32.18 -8.18 3.69
N ALA A 358 31.09 -8.42 2.97
CA ALA A 358 30.92 -9.54 2.06
C ALA A 358 30.93 -9.07 0.59
N PRO A 359 31.17 -9.96 -0.39
CA PRO A 359 31.13 -9.59 -1.81
C PRO A 359 29.80 -8.98 -2.27
N VAL A 360 28.71 -9.37 -1.62
CA VAL A 360 27.32 -8.97 -1.93
C VAL A 360 26.78 -7.83 -1.07
N GLY A 361 27.61 -7.26 -0.19
CA GLY A 361 27.23 -6.17 0.71
C GLY A 361 27.84 -6.31 2.09
N GLU A 362 27.25 -5.60 3.05
CA GLU A 362 27.70 -5.56 4.45
C GLU A 362 26.71 -6.25 5.38
N ILE A 363 27.26 -6.84 6.43
CA ILE A 363 26.48 -7.37 7.55
C ILE A 363 27.02 -6.81 8.86
N PHE A 364 26.10 -6.44 9.75
CA PHE A 364 26.41 -5.99 11.09
C PHE A 364 25.72 -6.88 12.10
N LEU A 365 26.48 -7.56 12.95
CA LEU A 365 25.94 -8.44 13.98
C LEU A 365 25.83 -7.67 15.29
N GLU A 366 24.63 -7.60 15.87
CA GLU A 366 24.42 -7.11 17.23
C GLU A 366 24.48 -8.26 18.20
N HIS A 367 25.27 -8.09 19.27
CA HIS A 367 25.48 -9.11 20.28
C HIS A 367 25.59 -8.52 21.69
N ASN A 368 25.05 -9.26 22.65
CA ASN A 368 24.98 -8.86 24.06
C ASN A 368 26.33 -8.98 24.78
N GLU A 369 27.23 -9.80 24.25
CA GLU A 369 28.56 -10.08 24.80
C GLU A 369 29.59 -10.16 23.68
N LEU A 370 30.83 -9.77 23.98
CA LEU A 370 31.96 -9.80 23.04
C LEU A 370 32.05 -11.17 22.35
N ILE A 371 32.00 -11.17 21.02
CA ILE A 371 32.19 -12.38 20.22
C ILE A 371 33.67 -12.76 20.20
N SER A 372 33.95 -14.07 20.20
CA SER A 372 35.32 -14.57 20.28
C SER A 372 36.08 -14.44 18.95
N GLU A 373 37.41 -14.52 18.99
CA GLU A 373 38.23 -14.58 17.78
C GLU A 373 37.86 -15.77 16.88
N ASN A 374 37.42 -16.88 17.48
CA ASN A 374 36.97 -18.05 16.74
C ASN A 374 35.65 -17.79 16.01
N ASP A 375 34.72 -17.07 16.64
CA ASP A 375 33.45 -16.68 16.00
C ASP A 375 33.69 -15.74 14.83
N ILE A 376 34.55 -14.72 15.04
CA ILE A 376 34.98 -13.78 13.99
C ILE A 376 35.60 -14.54 12.82
N TYR A 377 36.54 -15.45 13.09
CA TYR A 377 37.18 -16.28 12.07
C TYR A 377 36.16 -17.12 11.28
N ASN A 378 35.17 -17.71 11.97
CA ASN A 378 34.15 -18.52 11.30
C ASN A 378 33.26 -17.68 10.37
N VAL A 379 32.86 -16.48 10.80
CA VAL A 379 32.08 -15.55 9.95
C VAL A 379 32.91 -15.12 8.74
N GLU A 380 34.16 -14.74 8.91
CA GLU A 380 35.05 -14.36 7.80
C GLU A 380 35.30 -15.51 6.82
N ARG A 381 35.39 -16.75 7.34
CA ARG A 381 35.52 -17.96 6.51
C ARG A 381 34.26 -18.23 5.70
N LEU A 382 33.08 -18.07 6.30
CA LEU A 382 31.80 -18.18 5.61
C LEU A 382 31.71 -17.14 4.47
N ILE A 383 32.01 -15.89 4.76
CA ILE A 383 32.06 -14.81 3.75
C ILE A 383 33.01 -15.15 2.61
N SER A 384 34.19 -15.69 2.94
CA SER A 384 35.19 -16.06 1.92
C SER A 384 34.73 -17.19 1.00
N SER A 385 33.79 -18.04 1.45
CA SER A 385 33.20 -19.13 0.67
C SER A 385 32.07 -18.71 -0.27
N LEU A 386 31.59 -17.46 -0.15
CA LEU A 386 30.56 -16.87 -1.03
C LEU A 386 31.13 -16.26 -2.33
N LYS A 387 32.44 -16.41 -2.57
CA LYS A 387 33.11 -16.02 -3.83
C LYS A 387 32.97 -17.13 -4.86
#